data_AF-A0A1G9ATY0-F1
#
_entry.id   AF-A0A1G9ATY0-F1
#
_cell.length_a   1.000
_cell.length_b   1.000
_cell.length_c   1.000
_cell.angle_alpha   90.00
_cell.angle_beta   90.00
_cell.angle_gamma   90.00
#
_symmetry.space_group_name_H-M   'P 1'
#
loop_
_entity.id
_entity.type
_entity.pdbx_description
1 polymer ?
#
loop_
_entity_poly.entity_id
_entity_poly.type
_entity_poly.pdbx_seq_one_letter_code
_entity_poly.pdbx_strand_id
1 'polypeptide(L)'
;MAPAAAHRAALVAGLALALPAAAQEAGARVEVPSGQEVRFIEARRDAGAAAGLTAGITWRFRFVAPAISRVGGTVNLDTAAQDMEHLCNRFALPWLPQGEAVGQIVIELADREVEFGQPAPEATRYFEAFSVQGGRCVWEGF
;
A
#
# COMPACT_ATOMS: atom_id res chain seq x y z
N MET A 1 -5.95 16.69 -70.71
CA MET A 1 -5.36 17.70 -69.82
C MET A 1 -6.43 18.12 -68.82
N ALA A 2 -6.08 18.15 -67.52
CA ALA A 2 -6.90 18.34 -66.29
C ALA A 2 -7.53 17.08 -65.61
N PRO A 3 -7.11 16.74 -64.36
CA PRO A 3 -7.70 15.71 -63.48
C PRO A 3 -8.47 16.30 -62.28
N ALA A 4 -8.98 15.43 -61.38
CA ALA A 4 -9.47 15.62 -59.99
C ALA A 4 -10.99 15.32 -59.81
N ALA A 5 -11.49 14.71 -58.74
CA ALA A 5 -10.96 14.55 -57.38
C ALA A 5 -11.47 13.26 -56.70
N ALA A 6 -10.56 12.51 -56.10
CA ALA A 6 -10.87 11.42 -55.17
C ALA A 6 -11.28 12.01 -53.81
N HIS A 7 -12.48 11.72 -53.34
CA HIS A 7 -12.90 12.06 -51.97
C HIS A 7 -12.37 10.98 -51.03
N ARG A 8 -11.22 11.24 -50.40
CA ARG A 8 -10.73 10.42 -49.29
C ARG A 8 -11.51 10.80 -48.04
N ALA A 9 -12.35 9.87 -47.58
CA ALA A 9 -12.98 9.93 -46.27
C ALA A 9 -11.89 9.99 -45.19
N ALA A 10 -11.85 11.09 -44.43
CA ALA A 10 -10.99 11.24 -43.28
C ALA A 10 -11.64 10.51 -42.09
N LEU A 11 -11.17 9.31 -41.79
CA LEU A 11 -11.41 8.65 -40.51
C LEU A 11 -10.56 9.37 -39.46
N VAL A 12 -11.19 10.24 -38.66
CA VAL A 12 -10.59 10.80 -37.44
C VAL A 12 -10.64 9.71 -36.38
N ALA A 13 -9.53 8.97 -36.23
CA ALA A 13 -9.35 8.03 -35.13
C ALA A 13 -9.18 8.82 -33.83
N GLY A 14 -10.21 8.81 -32.98
CA GLY A 14 -10.14 9.37 -31.64
C GLY A 14 -9.13 8.61 -30.79
N LEU A 15 -8.03 9.27 -30.44
CA LEU A 15 -7.02 8.74 -29.52
C LEU A 15 -7.59 8.82 -28.09
N ALA A 16 -8.18 7.73 -27.61
CA ALA A 16 -8.57 7.61 -26.21
C ALA A 16 -7.30 7.55 -25.34
N LEU A 17 -7.00 8.64 -24.65
CA LEU A 17 -5.98 8.69 -23.61
C LEU A 17 -6.45 7.85 -22.41
N ALA A 18 -6.14 6.55 -22.43
CA ALA A 18 -6.23 5.72 -21.24
C ALA A 18 -5.18 6.22 -20.23
N LEU A 19 -5.62 6.97 -19.22
CA LEU A 19 -4.79 7.30 -18.07
C LEU A 19 -4.35 5.98 -17.42
N PRO A 20 -3.05 5.74 -17.20
CA PRO A 20 -2.61 4.54 -16.52
C PRO A 20 -3.11 4.64 -15.07
N ALA A 21 -3.85 3.63 -14.62
CA ALA A 21 -3.99 3.39 -13.20
C ALA A 21 -2.58 3.18 -12.66
N ALA A 22 -2.10 4.06 -11.78
CA ALA A 22 -0.78 3.93 -11.19
C ALA A 22 -0.75 2.63 -10.38
N ALA A 23 -0.19 1.57 -10.95
CA ALA A 23 0.13 0.37 -10.21
C ALA A 23 1.24 0.73 -9.21
N GLN A 24 1.01 0.51 -7.92
CA GLN A 24 2.06 0.67 -6.92
C GLN A 24 3.14 -0.39 -7.19
N GLU A 25 4.33 0.09 -7.55
CA GLU A 25 5.46 -0.77 -7.91
C GLU A 25 6.14 -1.31 -6.64
N ALA A 26 6.34 -2.62 -6.59
CA ALA A 26 7.16 -3.23 -5.54
C ALA A 26 8.57 -2.59 -5.57
N GLY A 27 9.09 -2.28 -4.39
CA GLY A 27 10.36 -1.55 -4.22
C GLY A 27 10.22 -0.03 -4.21
N ALA A 28 9.03 0.53 -4.46
CA ALA A 28 8.81 1.97 -4.39
C ALA A 28 9.15 2.52 -2.99
N ARG A 29 9.96 3.57 -2.93
CA ARG A 29 10.24 4.30 -1.69
C ARG A 29 9.01 5.11 -1.30
N VAL A 30 8.63 5.03 -0.02
CA VAL A 30 7.52 5.80 0.55
C VAL A 30 8.09 6.74 1.61
N GLU A 31 7.73 8.01 1.52
CA GLU A 31 8.11 8.99 2.54
C GLU A 31 7.28 8.79 3.80
N VAL A 32 7.94 8.89 4.96
CA VAL A 32 7.31 8.78 6.27
C VAL A 32 7.81 9.89 7.20
N PRO A 33 7.04 10.30 8.22
CA PRO A 33 7.37 11.40 9.11
C PRO A 33 8.75 11.33 9.77
N SER A 34 9.22 10.14 10.14
CA SER A 34 10.55 9.98 10.75
C SER A 34 11.71 10.24 9.79
N GLY A 35 11.43 10.31 8.47
CA GLY A 35 12.44 10.40 7.42
C GLY A 35 13.22 9.12 7.16
N GLN A 36 12.90 8.02 7.86
CA GLN A 36 13.56 6.74 7.63
C GLN A 36 13.28 6.22 6.21
N GLU A 37 14.15 5.33 5.73
CA GLU A 37 13.90 4.63 4.49
C GLU A 37 12.76 3.62 4.69
N VAL A 38 11.69 3.75 3.90
CA VAL A 38 10.61 2.77 3.82
C VAL A 38 10.41 2.39 2.36
N ARG A 39 10.38 1.08 2.06
CA ARG A 39 10.09 0.54 0.73
C ARG A 39 8.87 -0.36 0.76
N PHE A 40 7.93 -0.14 -0.15
CA PHE A 40 6.78 -1.00 -0.33
C PHE A 40 7.19 -2.37 -0.89
N ILE A 41 6.72 -3.45 -0.30
CA ILE A 41 6.90 -4.81 -0.82
C ILE A 41 5.65 -5.20 -1.61
N GLU A 42 4.51 -5.24 -0.93
CA GLU A 42 3.25 -5.74 -1.48
C GLU A 42 2.05 -5.39 -0.61
N ALA A 43 0.86 -5.49 -1.21
CA ALA A 43 -0.42 -5.47 -0.51
C ALA A 43 -1.09 -6.84 -0.68
N ARG A 44 -1.41 -7.51 0.41
CA ARG A 44 -2.08 -8.81 0.43
C ARG A 44 -3.51 -8.66 0.93
N ARG A 45 -4.41 -9.38 0.26
CA ARG A 45 -5.82 -9.46 0.61
C ARG A 45 -6.05 -10.73 1.41
N ASP A 46 -6.39 -10.58 2.69
CA ASP A 46 -6.76 -11.67 3.56
C ASP A 46 -8.29 -11.70 3.69
N ALA A 47 -8.89 -12.89 3.57
CA ALA A 47 -10.31 -13.04 3.81
C ALA A 47 -10.62 -12.67 5.28
N GLY A 48 -11.65 -11.84 5.48
CA GLY A 48 -12.04 -11.27 6.77
C GLY A 48 -12.05 -12.26 7.93
N ALA A 49 -11.53 -11.79 9.08
CA ALA A 49 -11.08 -12.58 10.22
C ALA A 49 -11.85 -13.89 10.49
N ALA A 50 -11.12 -15.01 10.40
CA ALA A 50 -11.24 -16.01 11.45
C ALA A 50 -10.86 -15.32 12.78
N ALA A 51 -11.81 -15.30 13.72
CA ALA A 51 -11.73 -14.69 15.06
C ALA A 51 -11.95 -13.15 15.16
N GLY A 52 -13.21 -12.72 14.91
CA GLY A 52 -13.99 -12.24 16.05
C GLY A 52 -14.45 -10.79 16.16
N LEU A 53 -13.92 -9.78 15.45
CA LEU A 53 -14.34 -8.38 15.73
C LEU A 53 -14.48 -7.37 14.58
N THR A 54 -14.23 -7.73 13.30
CA THR A 54 -14.54 -6.81 12.18
C THR A 54 -15.05 -7.57 10.96
N ALA A 55 -16.27 -7.25 10.52
CA ALA A 55 -16.81 -7.77 9.26
C ALA A 55 -16.15 -7.06 8.07
N GLY A 56 -15.66 -7.81 7.09
CA GLY A 56 -15.06 -7.25 5.87
C GLY A 56 -13.67 -7.81 5.57
N ILE A 57 -13.06 -7.37 4.48
CA ILE A 57 -11.74 -7.80 4.01
C ILE A 57 -10.64 -7.16 4.87
N THR A 58 -9.61 -7.93 5.17
CA THR A 58 -8.38 -7.40 5.76
C THR A 58 -7.34 -7.18 4.66
N TRP A 59 -6.82 -5.97 4.56
CA TRP A 59 -5.70 -5.66 3.67
C TRP A 59 -4.42 -5.50 4.47
N ARG A 60 -3.39 -6.26 4.12
CA ARG A 60 -2.07 -6.20 4.75
C ARG A 60 -1.08 -5.55 3.79
N PHE A 61 -0.55 -4.41 4.16
CA PHE A 61 0.51 -3.72 3.42
C PHE A 61 1.84 -3.97 4.10
N ARG A 62 2.81 -4.44 3.34
CA ARG A 62 4.11 -4.86 3.85
C ARG A 62 5.19 -3.93 3.33
N PHE A 63 6.07 -3.51 4.22
CA PHE A 63 7.18 -2.61 3.91
C PHE A 63 8.48 -3.06 4.56
N VAL A 64 9.60 -2.74 3.91
CA VAL A 64 10.93 -2.80 4.51
C VAL A 64 11.28 -1.44 5.10
N ALA A 65 11.71 -1.40 6.36
CA ALA A 65 12.11 -0.21 7.10
C ALA A 65 13.39 -0.50 7.91
N PRO A 66 14.59 -0.42 7.33
CA PRO A 66 15.82 -0.92 7.98
C PRO A 66 16.16 -0.27 9.31
N ALA A 67 15.70 0.97 9.53
CA ALA A 67 16.02 1.72 10.73
C ALA A 67 15.30 1.21 12.00
N ILE A 68 14.32 0.30 11.88
CA ILE A 68 13.70 -0.36 13.05
C ILE A 68 14.54 -1.55 13.59
N SER A 69 15.66 -1.88 12.94
CA SER A 69 16.51 -3.00 13.34
C SER A 69 16.89 -2.93 14.83
N ARG A 70 16.75 -4.05 15.54
CA ARG A 70 17.22 -4.21 16.93
C ARG A 70 18.73 -3.90 17.10
N VAL A 71 19.52 -4.12 16.06
CA VAL A 71 20.96 -3.86 16.07
C VAL A 71 21.27 -2.74 15.07
N GLY A 72 21.70 -1.60 15.59
CA GLY A 72 22.09 -0.45 14.78
C GLY A 72 20.92 0.36 14.16
N GLY A 73 19.67 0.01 14.45
CA GLY A 73 18.51 0.82 14.09
C GLY A 73 18.45 2.11 14.89
N THR A 74 17.80 3.11 14.31
CA THR A 74 17.66 4.46 14.88
C THR A 74 16.20 4.83 15.18
N VAL A 75 15.25 4.00 14.75
CA VAL A 75 13.80 4.24 14.92
C VAL A 75 13.25 3.23 15.93
N ASN A 76 12.62 3.73 16.99
CA ASN A 76 11.94 2.92 18.00
C ASN A 76 10.46 2.67 17.62
N LEU A 77 9.77 1.85 18.42
CA LEU A 77 8.37 1.50 18.18
C LEU A 77 7.45 2.74 18.14
N ASP A 78 7.57 3.68 19.08
CA ASP A 78 6.70 4.86 19.12
C ASP A 78 6.82 5.73 17.86
N THR A 79 8.04 5.90 17.35
CA THR A 79 8.29 6.64 16.10
C THR A 79 7.81 5.83 14.90
N ALA A 80 8.04 4.51 14.89
CA ALA A 80 7.54 3.62 13.85
C ALA A 80 6.00 3.60 13.80
N ALA A 81 5.31 3.69 14.94
CA ALA A 81 3.85 3.74 15.02
C ALA A 81 3.29 4.98 14.31
N GLN A 82 3.93 6.14 14.46
CA GLN A 82 3.56 7.35 13.73
C GLN A 82 3.79 7.19 12.22
N ASP A 83 4.87 6.54 11.82
CA ASP A 83 5.11 6.21 10.41
C ASP A 83 4.05 5.23 9.87
N MET A 84 3.66 4.22 10.65
CA MET A 84 2.64 3.24 10.27
C MET A 84 1.25 3.87 10.13
N GLU A 85 0.87 4.80 11.01
CA GLU A 85 -0.36 5.58 10.86
C GLU A 85 -0.32 6.46 9.60
N HIS A 86 0.83 7.10 9.32
CA HIS A 86 1.03 7.87 8.10
C HIS A 86 0.88 6.99 6.85
N LEU A 87 1.56 5.84 6.81
CA LEU A 87 1.47 4.86 5.72
C LEU A 87 0.01 4.39 5.54
N CYS A 88 -0.71 4.15 6.63
CA CYS A 88 -2.13 3.80 6.54
C CYS A 88 -2.94 4.89 5.83
N ASN A 89 -2.88 6.13 6.33
CA ASN A 89 -3.72 7.21 5.83
C ASN A 89 -3.31 7.70 4.42
N ARG A 90 -2.01 7.73 4.14
CA ARG A 90 -1.46 8.41 2.95
C ARG A 90 -1.09 7.47 1.82
N PHE A 91 -0.82 6.21 2.11
CA PHE A 91 -0.40 5.21 1.12
C PHE A 91 -1.42 4.08 0.95
N ALA A 92 -1.81 3.42 2.05
CA ALA A 92 -2.66 2.24 2.00
C ALA A 92 -4.12 2.58 1.66
N LEU A 93 -4.70 3.54 2.38
CA LEU A 93 -6.11 3.91 2.23
C LEU A 93 -6.48 4.37 0.80
N PRO A 94 -5.69 5.23 0.12
CA PRO A 94 -5.99 5.62 -1.27
C PRO A 94 -5.87 4.48 -2.29
N TRP A 95 -5.14 3.40 -1.96
CA TRP A 95 -4.95 2.26 -2.86
C TRP A 95 -6.13 1.27 -2.85
N LEU A 96 -6.93 1.27 -1.79
CA LEU A 96 -7.98 0.27 -1.61
C LEU A 96 -8.99 0.29 -2.77
N PRO A 97 -9.43 -0.88 -3.25
CA PRO A 97 -10.47 -0.96 -4.27
C PRO A 97 -11.76 -0.28 -3.83
N GLN A 98 -12.32 0.56 -4.71
CA GLN A 98 -13.61 1.20 -4.48
C GLN A 98 -14.73 0.16 -4.38
N GLY A 99 -15.66 0.35 -3.45
CA GLY A 99 -16.83 -0.54 -3.27
C GLY A 99 -16.53 -1.84 -2.52
N GLU A 100 -15.30 -2.08 -2.09
CA GLU A 100 -14.98 -3.22 -1.23
C GLU A 100 -15.26 -2.89 0.25
N ALA A 101 -15.94 -3.80 0.94
CA ALA A 101 -16.13 -3.71 2.38
C ALA A 101 -14.82 -4.07 3.10
N VAL A 102 -13.97 -3.07 3.35
CA VAL A 102 -12.71 -3.24 4.10
C VAL A 102 -13.01 -3.17 5.59
N GLY A 103 -12.75 -4.27 6.29
CA GLY A 103 -12.89 -4.35 7.74
C GLY A 103 -11.66 -3.80 8.46
N GLN A 104 -10.46 -4.04 7.91
CA GLN A 104 -9.21 -3.68 8.55
C GLN A 104 -8.07 -3.47 7.55
N ILE A 105 -7.18 -2.54 7.86
CA ILE A 105 -5.87 -2.36 7.21
C ILE A 105 -4.81 -2.73 8.24
N VAL A 106 -3.91 -3.64 7.89
CA VAL A 106 -2.73 -3.97 8.68
C VAL A 106 -1.51 -3.40 7.98
N ILE A 107 -0.74 -2.58 8.69
CA ILE A 107 0.57 -2.10 8.24
C ILE A 107 1.64 -2.95 8.92
N GLU A 108 2.50 -3.57 8.12
CA GLU A 108 3.64 -4.35 8.58
C GLU A 108 4.94 -3.65 8.16
N LEU A 109 5.77 -3.30 9.14
CA LEU A 109 7.16 -2.92 8.91
C LEU A 109 8.09 -4.07 9.30
N ALA A 110 9.06 -4.37 8.45
CA ALA A 110 10.15 -5.30 8.75
C ALA A 110 11.51 -4.64 8.49
N ASP A 111 12.52 -4.89 9.34
CA ASP A 111 13.86 -4.33 9.13
C ASP A 111 14.58 -4.88 7.89
N ARG A 112 14.08 -5.98 7.33
CA ARG A 112 14.56 -6.65 6.11
C ARG A 112 13.39 -7.29 5.39
N GLU A 113 13.60 -7.65 4.13
CA GLU A 113 12.60 -8.42 3.39
C GLU A 113 12.41 -9.81 4.03
N VAL A 114 11.14 -10.18 4.22
CA VAL A 114 10.74 -11.48 4.79
C VAL A 114 9.75 -12.12 3.84
N GLU A 115 10.02 -13.35 3.43
CA GLU A 115 9.08 -14.12 2.63
C GLU A 115 7.78 -14.39 3.40
N PHE A 116 6.64 -14.24 2.73
CA PHE A 116 5.35 -14.45 3.39
C PHE A 116 5.19 -15.90 3.87
N GLY A 117 4.65 -16.06 5.08
CA GLY A 117 4.43 -17.38 5.68
C GLY A 117 5.68 -18.04 6.26
N GLN A 118 6.87 -17.48 6.07
CA GLN A 118 8.10 -18.01 6.65
C GLN A 118 8.36 -17.43 8.05
N PRO A 119 8.83 -18.25 9.01
CA PRO A 119 9.33 -17.74 10.27
C PRO A 119 10.63 -16.96 10.03
N ALA A 120 10.72 -15.76 10.60
CA ALA A 120 11.91 -14.91 10.53
C ALA A 120 12.21 -14.33 11.93
N PRO A 121 12.65 -15.16 12.90
CA PRO A 121 12.88 -14.72 14.28
C PRO A 121 13.94 -13.61 14.41
N GLU A 122 14.89 -13.58 13.47
CA GLU A 122 15.94 -12.58 13.37
C GLU A 122 15.44 -11.22 12.87
N ALA A 123 14.34 -11.18 12.12
CA ALA A 123 13.76 -9.94 11.61
C ALA A 123 13.06 -9.18 12.74
N THR A 124 13.32 -7.88 12.81
CA THR A 124 12.50 -6.99 13.65
C THR A 124 11.27 -6.63 12.86
N ARG A 125 10.08 -6.91 13.42
CA ARG A 125 8.80 -6.67 12.75
C ARG A 125 7.84 -5.96 13.68
N TYR A 126 7.20 -4.92 13.17
CA TYR A 126 6.11 -4.21 13.84
C TYR A 126 4.84 -4.32 13.00
N PHE A 127 3.71 -4.43 13.69
CA PHE A 127 2.40 -4.59 13.09
C PHE A 127 1.43 -3.63 13.78
N GLU A 128 0.69 -2.88 12.98
CA GLU A 128 -0.41 -2.07 13.46
C GLU A 128 -1.67 -2.36 12.65
N ALA A 129 -2.80 -2.41 13.34
CA ALA A 129 -4.12 -2.57 12.74
C ALA A 129 -4.92 -1.28 12.82
N PHE A 130 -5.64 -0.98 11.73
CA PHE A 130 -6.49 0.18 11.62
C PHE A 130 -7.85 -0.21 11.02
N SER A 131 -8.96 0.26 11.60
CA SER A 131 -10.23 0.32 10.87
C SER A 131 -10.29 1.57 10.00
N VAL A 132 -11.14 1.53 8.98
CA VAL A 132 -11.41 2.69 8.12
C VAL A 132 -12.72 3.33 8.57
N GLN A 133 -12.65 4.55 9.11
CA GLN A 133 -13.84 5.28 9.58
C GLN A 133 -13.85 6.69 8.99
N GLY A 134 -14.85 7.02 8.18
CA GLY A 134 -14.97 8.37 7.59
C GLY A 134 -13.77 8.78 6.73
N GLY A 135 -13.18 7.84 5.99
CA GLY A 135 -12.06 8.13 5.09
C GLY A 135 -10.73 8.39 5.80
N ARG A 136 -10.55 7.89 7.02
CA ARG A 136 -9.28 7.89 7.76
C ARG A 136 -9.05 6.54 8.43
N CYS A 137 -7.78 6.23 8.66
CA CYS A 137 -7.39 5.10 9.48
C CYS A 137 -7.60 5.45 10.96
N VAL A 138 -8.19 4.53 11.71
CA VAL A 138 -8.37 4.61 13.16
C VAL A 138 -7.66 3.42 13.77
N TRP A 139 -6.66 3.68 14.62
CA TRP A 139 -5.87 2.65 15.27
C TRP A 139 -6.74 1.77 16.17
N GLU A 140 -6.58 0.44 16.06
CA GLU A 140 -7.36 -0.54 16.84
C GLU A 140 -6.55 -1.21 17.96
N GLY A 141 -5.23 -0.97 17.99
CA GLY A 141 -4.32 -1.58 18.96
C GLY A 141 -3.99 -3.04 18.65
N PHE A 142 -2.81 -3.45 19.12
CA PHE A 142 -2.38 -4.84 19.26
C PHE A 142 -1.79 -5.06 20.65
#